data_AF-A0A9W6GHQ9-F1
#
_entry.id   AF-A0A9W6GHQ9-F1
#
_cell.length_a   1.000
_cell.length_b   1.000
_cell.length_c   1.000
_cell.angle_alpha   90.00
_cell.angle_beta   90.00
_cell.angle_gamma   90.00
#
_symmetry.space_group_name_H-M   'P 1'
#
loop_
_entity.id
_entity.type
_entity.pdbx_description
1 polymer ?
#
loop_
_entity_poly.entity_id
_entity_poly.type
_entity_poly.pdbx_seq_one_letter_code
_entity_poly.pdbx_strand_id
1 'polypeptide(L)'
;MKVKITIEEIRKYLDIETLEFPKYVSPLINLANQYAQGTRTKVVGQMSELIQEFKGKTLLEWEAWYLKKKPDAIKDATEKILHKLKELKDAIDNIDRETVEKWVRDLVIVKTSIGLRFQEVILKKERKLRKQITGYQNPKKNQEV
;
A
#
# COMPACT_ATOMS: atom_id res chain seq x y z
N MET A 1 -6.96 5.57 -37.07
CA MET A 1 -6.08 6.66 -36.57
C MET A 1 -6.23 6.72 -35.04
N LYS A 2 -5.14 6.80 -34.27
CA LYS A 2 -5.20 6.97 -32.81
C LYS A 2 -4.65 8.34 -32.46
N VAL A 3 -5.44 9.16 -31.77
CA VAL A 3 -5.00 10.45 -31.23
C VAL A 3 -4.46 10.20 -29.82
N LYS A 4 -3.27 10.71 -29.52
CA LYS A 4 -2.71 10.72 -28.15
C LYS A 4 -2.83 12.14 -27.63
N ILE A 5 -3.25 12.28 -26.38
CA ILE A 5 -3.31 13.55 -25.67
C ILE A 5 -2.54 13.38 -24.35
N THR A 6 -1.69 14.34 -24.00
CA THR A 6 -0.94 14.33 -22.75
C THR A 6 -1.73 14.99 -21.61
N ILE A 7 -1.29 14.78 -20.38
CA ILE A 7 -1.94 15.41 -19.20
C ILE A 7 -1.74 16.92 -19.23
N GLU A 8 -0.57 17.37 -19.69
CA GLU A 8 -0.25 18.78 -19.87
C GLU A 8 -1.18 19.43 -20.91
N GLU A 9 -1.44 18.74 -22.01
CA GLU A 9 -2.41 19.19 -23.03
C GLU A 9 -3.82 19.28 -22.44
N ILE A 10 -4.28 18.26 -21.71
CA ILE A 10 -5.60 18.28 -21.04
C ILE A 10 -5.72 19.47 -20.09
N ARG A 11 -4.70 19.69 -19.24
CA ARG A 11 -4.68 20.83 -18.32
C ARG A 11 -4.77 22.17 -19.06
N LYS A 12 -4.03 22.32 -20.15
CA LYS A 12 -4.08 23.51 -21.00
C LYS A 12 -5.46 23.71 -21.64
N TYR A 13 -6.09 22.65 -22.14
CA TYR A 13 -7.43 22.75 -22.73
C TYR A 13 -8.53 23.06 -21.71
N LEU A 14 -8.29 22.77 -20.43
CA LEU A 14 -9.22 23.01 -19.34
C LEU A 14 -8.87 24.26 -18.50
N ASP A 15 -7.84 25.02 -18.89
CA ASP A 15 -7.31 26.16 -18.15
C ASP A 15 -6.97 25.82 -16.68
N ILE A 16 -6.42 24.62 -16.46
CA ILE A 16 -6.03 24.12 -15.13
C ILE A 16 -4.52 24.31 -14.93
N GLU A 17 -4.15 24.98 -13.84
CA GLU A 17 -2.75 25.16 -13.47
C GLU A 17 -2.05 23.84 -13.14
N THR A 18 -0.76 23.78 -13.46
CA THR A 18 0.08 22.65 -13.08
C THR A 18 0.68 22.90 -11.71
N LEU A 19 0.41 21.99 -10.78
CA LEU A 19 1.05 21.98 -9.46
C LEU A 19 2.36 21.19 -9.52
N GLU A 20 3.46 21.87 -9.27
CA GLU A 20 4.79 21.27 -9.19
C GLU A 20 5.19 21.05 -7.73
N PHE A 21 5.71 19.85 -7.43
CA PHE A 21 6.25 19.54 -6.12
C PHE A 21 7.77 19.37 -6.20
N PRO A 22 8.52 19.76 -5.15
CA PRO A 22 9.95 19.47 -5.09
C PRO A 22 10.24 17.98 -5.25
N LYS A 23 11.47 17.69 -5.72
CA LYS A 23 11.93 16.31 -5.91
C LYS A 23 11.67 15.47 -4.66
N TYR A 24 11.09 14.29 -4.85
CA TYR A 24 10.75 13.30 -3.81
C TYR A 24 9.57 13.63 -2.88
N VAL A 25 8.98 14.83 -2.94
CA VAL A 25 7.84 15.18 -2.07
C VAL A 25 6.63 14.28 -2.34
N SER A 26 6.17 14.16 -3.59
CA SER A 26 5.01 13.30 -3.90
C SER A 26 5.26 11.82 -3.59
N PRO A 27 6.43 11.21 -3.90
CA PRO A 27 6.76 9.86 -3.45
C PRO A 27 6.67 9.67 -1.93
N LEU A 28 7.18 10.60 -1.12
CA LEU A 28 7.11 10.52 0.34
C LEU A 28 5.67 10.61 0.85
N ILE A 29 4.88 11.55 0.31
CA ILE A 29 3.46 11.69 0.63
C ILE A 29 2.69 10.42 0.27
N ASN A 30 2.97 9.85 -0.91
CA ASN A 30 2.32 8.62 -1.37
C ASN A 30 2.64 7.43 -0.46
N LEU A 31 3.92 7.27 -0.07
CA LEU A 31 4.34 6.23 0.88
C LEU A 31 3.64 6.41 2.24
N ALA A 32 3.63 7.63 2.77
CA ALA A 32 2.93 7.94 4.02
C ALA A 32 1.44 7.63 3.91
N ASN A 33 0.79 8.01 2.81
CA ASN A 33 -0.63 7.76 2.60
C ASN A 33 -0.97 6.27 2.45
N GLN A 34 -0.07 5.44 1.90
CA GLN A 34 -0.27 3.98 1.86
C GLN A 34 -0.43 3.39 3.27
N TYR A 35 0.35 3.87 4.24
CA TYR A 35 0.23 3.45 5.64
C TYR A 35 -0.91 4.17 6.38
N ALA A 36 -1.06 5.48 6.18
CA ALA A 36 -2.07 6.30 6.84
C ALA A 36 -3.51 5.95 6.39
N GLN A 37 -3.65 5.44 5.16
CA GLN A 37 -4.93 5.21 4.51
C GLN A 37 -5.81 6.48 4.46
N GLY A 38 -5.16 7.65 4.34
CA GLY A 38 -5.78 8.97 4.43
C GLY A 38 -6.78 9.25 3.30
N THR A 39 -6.54 8.69 2.10
CA THR A 39 -7.42 8.85 0.94
C THR A 39 -8.29 7.63 0.65
N ARG A 40 -8.52 6.74 1.62
CA ARG A 40 -9.49 5.64 1.44
C ARG A 40 -10.91 6.17 1.33
N THR A 41 -11.79 5.41 0.69
CA THR A 41 -13.22 5.71 0.50
C THR A 41 -13.92 6.17 1.77
N LYS A 42 -13.59 5.60 2.93
CA LYS A 42 -14.16 5.99 4.23
C LYS A 42 -13.86 7.44 4.63
N VAL A 43 -12.79 8.04 4.11
CA VAL A 43 -12.36 9.42 4.40
C VAL A 43 -12.83 10.36 3.31
N VAL A 44 -12.43 10.10 2.06
CA VAL A 44 -12.65 11.03 0.93
C VAL A 44 -13.89 10.71 0.10
N GLY A 45 -14.57 9.59 0.37
CA GLY A 45 -15.65 9.08 -0.47
C GLY A 45 -15.14 8.32 -1.69
N GLN A 46 -16.07 7.71 -2.42
CA GLN A 46 -15.76 6.90 -3.60
C GLN A 46 -15.84 7.77 -4.85
N MET A 47 -14.70 8.12 -5.44
CA MET A 47 -14.66 9.07 -6.57
C MET A 47 -15.51 8.62 -7.77
N SER A 48 -15.59 7.30 -8.03
CA SER A 48 -16.40 6.75 -9.12
C SER A 48 -17.90 6.92 -8.91
N GLU A 49 -18.37 7.01 -7.66
CA GLU A 49 -19.77 7.27 -7.33
C GLU A 49 -20.03 8.77 -7.33
N LEU A 50 -19.15 9.54 -6.68
CA LEU A 50 -19.26 10.99 -6.57
C LEU A 50 -19.30 11.68 -7.93
N ILE A 51 -18.51 11.22 -8.91
CA ILE A 51 -18.49 11.82 -10.24
C ILE A 51 -19.80 11.60 -11.02
N GLN A 52 -20.58 10.55 -10.71
CA GLN A 52 -21.89 10.30 -11.35
C GLN A 52 -22.99 11.22 -10.80
N GLU A 53 -22.86 11.57 -9.52
CA GLU A 53 -23.75 12.51 -8.86
C GLU A 53 -23.50 13.97 -9.27
N PHE A 54 -22.24 14.31 -9.57
CA PHE A 54 -21.85 15.65 -9.97
C PHE A 54 -22.47 16.06 -11.32
N LYS A 55 -23.10 17.24 -11.36
CA LYS A 55 -23.78 17.78 -12.55
C LYS A 55 -23.09 19.02 -13.14
N GLY A 56 -22.04 19.53 -12.49
CA GLY A 56 -21.26 20.64 -13.01
C GLY A 56 -20.30 20.21 -14.12
N LYS A 57 -19.53 21.16 -14.63
CA LYS A 57 -18.59 20.96 -15.74
C LYS A 57 -17.19 21.47 -15.47
N THR A 58 -17.03 22.37 -14.50
CA THR A 58 -15.76 23.04 -14.21
C THR A 58 -15.11 22.53 -12.93
N LEU A 59 -13.80 22.75 -12.79
CA LEU A 59 -13.05 22.43 -11.58
C LEU A 59 -13.60 23.17 -10.35
N LEU A 60 -13.95 24.45 -10.50
CA LEU A 60 -14.51 25.27 -9.42
C LEU A 60 -15.86 24.73 -8.93
N GLU A 61 -16.74 24.33 -9.87
CA GLU A 61 -18.00 23.69 -9.52
C GLU A 61 -17.78 22.34 -8.82
N TRP A 62 -16.82 21.55 -9.28
CA TRP A 62 -16.47 20.27 -8.66
C TRP A 62 -15.99 20.47 -7.23
N GLU A 63 -15.06 21.40 -7.01
CA GLU A 63 -14.52 21.70 -5.69
C GLU A 63 -15.62 22.18 -4.73
N ALA A 64 -16.43 23.15 -5.13
CA ALA A 64 -17.53 23.66 -4.30
C ALA A 64 -18.56 22.56 -3.97
N TRP A 65 -18.92 21.73 -4.94
CA TRP A 65 -19.85 20.63 -4.74
C TRP A 65 -19.29 19.55 -3.81
N TYR A 66 -18.02 19.15 -4.04
CA TYR A 66 -17.35 18.13 -3.24
C TYR A 66 -17.18 18.59 -1.79
N LEU A 67 -16.69 19.81 -1.57
CA LEU A 67 -16.49 20.37 -0.23
C LEU A 67 -17.82 20.54 0.53
N LYS A 68 -18.92 20.85 -0.15
CA LYS A 68 -20.24 20.85 0.49
C LYS A 68 -20.66 19.46 0.97
N LYS A 69 -20.36 18.42 0.19
CA LYS A 69 -20.74 17.02 0.49
C LYS A 69 -19.78 16.36 1.50
N LYS A 70 -18.53 16.77 1.52
CA LYS A 70 -17.42 16.21 2.31
C LYS A 70 -16.53 17.34 2.88
N PRO A 71 -17.06 18.17 3.80
CA PRO A 71 -16.38 19.40 4.25
C PRO A 71 -15.03 19.14 4.93
N ASP A 72 -14.93 18.05 5.70
CA ASP A 72 -13.71 17.74 6.46
C ASP A 72 -12.77 16.78 5.73
N ALA A 73 -13.14 16.24 4.56
CA ALA A 73 -12.40 15.14 3.95
C ALA A 73 -10.95 15.49 3.59
N ILE A 74 -10.70 16.71 3.09
CA ILE A 74 -9.34 17.17 2.76
C ILE A 74 -8.53 17.34 4.04
N LYS A 75 -9.10 17.96 5.07
CA LYS A 75 -8.46 18.17 6.37
C LYS A 75 -8.13 16.83 7.03
N ASP A 76 -9.09 15.92 7.12
CA ASP A 76 -8.92 14.61 7.74
C ASP A 76 -7.91 13.74 7.02
N ALA A 77 -7.90 13.77 5.68
CA ALA A 77 -6.88 13.08 4.89
C ALA A 77 -5.50 13.68 5.13
N THR A 78 -5.40 15.01 5.16
CA THR A 78 -4.16 15.76 5.42
C THR A 78 -3.58 15.41 6.78
N GLU A 79 -4.37 15.49 7.85
CA GLU A 79 -3.90 15.21 9.21
C GLU A 79 -3.40 13.77 9.38
N LYS A 80 -4.12 12.79 8.79
CA LYS A 80 -3.68 11.39 8.80
C LYS A 80 -2.34 11.20 8.10
N ILE A 81 -2.17 11.83 6.94
CA ILE A 81 -0.94 11.73 6.17
C ILE A 81 0.21 12.45 6.89
N LEU A 82 -0.03 13.63 7.47
CA LEU A 82 0.96 14.37 8.26
C LEU A 82 1.44 13.58 9.48
N HIS A 83 0.51 12.96 10.21
CA HIS A 83 0.86 12.10 11.33
C HIS A 83 1.80 10.96 10.90
N LYS A 84 1.50 10.32 9.76
CA LYS A 84 2.33 9.23 9.26
C LYS A 84 3.67 9.69 8.67
N LEU A 85 3.71 10.88 8.06
CA LEU A 85 4.96 11.51 7.64
C LEU A 85 5.88 11.76 8.83
N LYS A 86 5.33 12.19 9.97
CA LYS A 86 6.11 12.35 11.20
C LYS A 86 6.71 11.03 11.67
N GLU A 87 5.91 9.96 11.76
CA GLU A 87 6.43 8.64 12.12
C GLU A 87 7.52 8.13 11.15
N LEU A 88 7.33 8.35 9.84
CA LEU A 88 8.34 7.97 8.84
C LEU A 88 9.61 8.80 9.00
N LYS A 89 9.50 10.09 9.28
CA LYS A 89 10.65 10.95 9.56
C LYS A 89 11.40 10.45 10.79
N ASP A 90 10.69 10.18 11.89
CA ASP A 90 11.28 9.66 13.12
C ASP A 90 11.97 8.30 12.86
N ALA A 91 11.40 7.45 11.99
CA ALA A 91 12.05 6.21 11.57
C ALA A 91 13.31 6.45 10.74
N ILE A 92 13.30 7.39 9.80
CA ILE A 92 14.45 7.76 8.97
C ILE A 92 15.60 8.29 9.83
N ASP A 93 15.29 9.11 10.84
CA ASP A 93 16.29 9.65 11.76
C ASP A 93 17.04 8.54 12.55
N ASN A 94 16.46 7.35 12.64
CA ASN A 94 17.06 6.16 13.27
C ASN A 94 17.69 5.18 12.27
N ILE A 95 17.70 5.48 10.97
CA ILE A 95 18.34 4.64 9.96
C ILE A 95 19.79 5.07 9.76
N ASP A 96 20.71 4.13 9.96
CA ASP A 96 22.13 4.30 9.72
C ASP A 96 22.69 3.31 8.69
N ARG A 97 23.99 3.44 8.39
CA ARG A 97 24.69 2.58 7.43
C ARG A 97 24.57 1.10 7.81
N GLU A 98 24.69 0.77 9.10
CA GLU A 98 24.63 -0.62 9.57
C GLU A 98 23.24 -1.23 9.36
N THR A 99 22.18 -0.47 9.66
CA THR A 99 20.79 -0.86 9.42
C THR A 99 20.54 -1.15 7.95
N VAL A 100 21.01 -0.27 7.06
CA VAL A 100 20.90 -0.46 5.60
C VAL A 100 21.71 -1.68 5.14
N GLU A 101 22.94 -1.85 5.62
CA GLU A 101 23.81 -2.97 5.26
C GLU A 101 23.19 -4.32 5.68
N LYS A 102 22.61 -4.39 6.88
CA LYS A 102 21.87 -5.58 7.36
C LYS A 102 20.67 -5.88 6.47
N TRP A 103 19.87 -4.88 6.12
CA TRP A 103 18.72 -5.07 5.24
C TRP A 103 19.13 -5.55 3.84
N VAL A 104 20.18 -4.97 3.25
CA VAL A 104 20.72 -5.39 1.94
C VAL A 104 21.25 -6.82 2.02
N ARG A 105 22.00 -7.17 3.05
CA ARG A 105 22.52 -8.54 3.23
C ARG A 105 21.40 -9.55 3.40
N ASP A 106 20.36 -9.23 4.17
CA ASP A 106 19.18 -10.09 4.31
C ASP A 106 18.49 -10.29 2.96
N LEU A 107 18.28 -9.21 2.20
CA LEU A 107 17.67 -9.28 0.88
C LEU A 107 18.49 -10.13 -0.10
N VAL A 108 19.78 -9.85 -0.23
CA VAL A 108 20.62 -10.44 -1.28
C VAL A 108 21.09 -11.85 -0.92
N ILE A 109 21.54 -12.07 0.31
CA ILE A 109 22.15 -13.36 0.71
C ILE A 109 21.11 -14.29 1.31
N VAL A 110 20.38 -13.82 2.31
CA VAL A 110 19.52 -14.68 3.13
C VAL A 110 18.27 -15.08 2.36
N LYS A 111 17.49 -14.10 1.88
CA LYS A 111 16.23 -14.36 1.16
C LYS A 111 16.45 -15.12 -0.15
N THR A 112 17.54 -14.84 -0.88
CA THR A 112 17.92 -15.61 -2.07
C THR A 112 18.24 -17.06 -1.73
N SER A 113 19.06 -17.31 -0.70
CA SER A 113 19.39 -18.68 -0.27
C SER A 113 18.14 -19.46 0.17
N ILE A 114 17.23 -18.81 0.91
CA ILE A 114 15.93 -19.40 1.28
C ILE A 114 15.11 -19.74 0.04
N GLY A 115 15.02 -18.83 -0.93
CA GLY A 115 14.29 -19.04 -2.17
C GLY A 115 14.80 -20.24 -2.96
N LEU A 116 16.12 -20.41 -3.07
CA LEU A 116 16.75 -21.56 -3.75
C LEU A 116 16.44 -22.88 -3.06
N ARG A 117 16.35 -22.87 -1.72
CA ARG A 117 16.17 -24.08 -0.90
C ARG A 117 14.73 -24.36 -0.49
N PHE A 118 13.79 -23.59 -1.02
CA PHE A 118 12.39 -23.66 -0.63
C PHE A 118 11.78 -25.06 -0.84
N GLN A 119 12.15 -25.74 -1.94
CA GLN A 119 11.71 -27.11 -2.24
C GLN A 119 12.15 -28.12 -1.16
N GLU A 120 13.39 -28.01 -0.67
CA GLU A 120 13.88 -28.89 0.41
C GLU A 120 13.04 -28.75 1.68
N VAL A 121 12.62 -27.53 1.99
CA VAL A 121 11.80 -27.22 3.16
C VAL A 121 10.39 -27.78 3.01
N ILE A 122 9.77 -27.65 1.82
CA ILE A 122 8.46 -28.26 1.53
C ILE A 122 8.51 -29.77 1.74
N LEU A 123 9.49 -30.45 1.14
CA LEU A 123 9.63 -31.91 1.25
C LEU A 123 9.87 -32.35 2.70
N LYS A 124 10.66 -31.59 3.48
CA LYS A 124 10.84 -31.85 4.92
C LYS A 124 9.54 -31.69 5.69
N LYS A 125 8.74 -30.65 5.41
CA LYS A 125 7.45 -30.40 6.07
C LYS A 125 6.45 -31.50 5.74
N GLU A 126 6.34 -31.91 4.48
CA GLU A 126 5.47 -33.00 4.04
C GLU A 126 5.81 -34.32 4.74
N ARG A 127 7.09 -34.71 4.79
CA ARG A 127 7.53 -35.91 5.51
C ARG A 127 7.16 -35.86 6.99
N LYS A 128 7.29 -34.70 7.65
CA LYS A 128 6.89 -34.52 9.06
C LYS A 128 5.38 -34.71 9.23
N LEU A 129 4.57 -34.13 8.35
CA LEU A 129 3.11 -34.29 8.39
C LEU A 129 2.68 -35.75 8.16
N ARG A 130 3.28 -36.44 7.18
CA ARG A 130 3.01 -37.86 6.94
C ARG A 130 3.33 -38.72 8.17
N LYS A 131 4.47 -38.49 8.84
CA LYS A 131 4.81 -39.18 10.09
C LYS A 131 3.82 -38.93 11.23
N GLN A 132 3.26 -37.72 11.33
CA GLN A 132 2.24 -37.41 12.34
C GLN A 132 0.92 -38.12 12.05
N ILE A 133 0.52 -38.22 10.78
CA ILE A 133 -0.68 -38.93 10.36
C ILE A 133 -0.52 -40.44 10.56
N THR A 134 0.59 -41.03 10.13
CA THR A 134 0.83 -42.48 10.27
C THR A 134 1.13 -42.88 11.71
N GLY A 135 1.74 -42.00 12.51
CA GLY A 135 1.94 -42.19 13.95
C GLY A 135 0.65 -42.12 14.78
N TYR A 136 -0.46 -41.62 14.21
CA TYR A 136 -1.77 -41.58 14.87
C TYR A 136 -2.60 -42.86 14.64
N GLN A 137 -2.15 -43.79 13.80
CA GLN A 137 -2.88 -45.03 13.49
C GLN A 137 -2.63 -46.19 14.47
N ASN A 138 -2.21 -45.92 15.71
CA ASN A 138 -2.21 -46.98 16.72
C ASN A 138 -2.64 -46.53 18.14
N PRO A 139 -3.94 -46.29 18.35
CA PRO A 139 -4.56 -46.46 19.66
C PRO A 139 -5.63 -47.55 19.54
N LYS A 140 -5.23 -48.80 19.80
CA LYS A 140 -6.00 -49.92 20.37
C LYS A 140 -5.47 -51.27 19.85
N LYS A 141 -4.38 -51.75 20.46
CA LYS A 141 -4.38 -53.16 20.86
C LYS A 141 -5.36 -53.24 22.04
N ASN A 142 -6.63 -53.47 21.73
CA ASN A 142 -7.56 -53.90 22.75
C ASN A 142 -7.05 -55.23 23.31
N GLN A 143 -6.79 -55.18 24.61
CA GLN A 143 -6.80 -56.31 25.51
C GLN A 143 -8.09 -57.11 25.28
N GLU A 144 -7.97 -58.43 25.24
CA GLU A 144 -8.90 -59.41 25.85
C GLU A 144 -8.36 -60.81 25.51
N VAL A 145 -7.71 -61.41 26.53
CA VAL A 145 -8.03 -62.69 27.20
C VAL A 145 -7.58 -63.92 26.41
#